data_AF-A0A935IRP9-F1
#
_entry.id   AF-A0A935IRP9-F1
#
_cell.length_a   1.000
_cell.length_b   1.000
_cell.length_c   1.000
_cell.angle_alpha   90.00
_cell.angle_beta   90.00
_cell.angle_gamma   90.00
#
_symmetry.space_group_name_H-M   'P 1'
#
loop_
_entity.id
_entity.type
_entity.pdbx_description
1 polymer ?
#
loop_
_entity_poly.entity_id
_entity_poly.type
_entity_poly.pdbx_seq_one_letter_code
_entity_poly.pdbx_strand_id
1 'polypeptide(L)'
;MSFTALPAHGYDGTAPAWPLPRRAVLTWRTEGKERWQETDPDATEQVAERESELWVWAWRTPQAWAWAQPSESWRLHTIAMWVRTYVLCESSEASAADKGSLHRFADQIGLTPAGLKENGWAIAKDEVAAKAAERAEPRPEGDDDELAARRRAIGGTA
;
A
#
# COMPACT_ATOMS: atom_id res chain seq x y z
N MET A 1 26.46 12.59 -3.71
CA MET A 1 25.84 11.84 -2.60
C MET A 1 25.21 10.58 -3.19
N SER A 2 25.40 9.42 -2.55
CA SER A 2 24.78 8.16 -2.99
C SER A 2 23.46 7.98 -2.26
N PHE A 3 22.41 7.56 -2.98
CA PHE A 3 21.14 7.18 -2.36
C PHE A 3 21.22 5.76 -1.81
N THR A 4 20.49 5.47 -0.73
CA THR A 4 20.23 4.12 -0.22
C THR A 4 19.23 3.44 -1.14
N ALA A 5 19.59 2.29 -1.69
CA ALA A 5 18.73 1.50 -2.55
C ALA A 5 17.76 0.65 -1.71
N LEU A 6 16.45 0.93 -1.82
CA LEU A 6 15.38 0.16 -1.18
C LEU A 6 14.98 -1.03 -2.07
N PRO A 7 14.64 -2.19 -1.49
CA PRO A 7 14.23 -3.36 -2.24
C PRO A 7 12.93 -3.09 -3.00
N ALA A 8 12.92 -3.38 -4.31
CA ALA A 8 11.75 -3.16 -5.17
C ALA A 8 10.51 -3.96 -4.75
N HIS A 9 10.74 -5.16 -4.22
CA HIS A 9 9.68 -6.07 -3.77
C HIS A 9 9.07 -5.69 -2.42
N GLY A 10 9.59 -4.66 -1.75
CA GLY A 10 9.08 -4.20 -0.46
C GLY A 10 9.77 -4.81 0.75
N TYR A 11 9.14 -4.64 1.91
CA TYR A 11 9.55 -5.24 3.17
C TYR A 11 8.80 -6.56 3.40
N ASP A 12 9.56 -7.60 3.77
CA ASP A 12 9.11 -8.97 4.00
C ASP A 12 8.85 -9.29 5.48
N GLY A 13 9.25 -8.39 6.38
CA GLY A 13 9.02 -8.55 7.81
C GLY A 13 7.60 -8.23 8.26
N THR A 14 7.33 -8.51 9.53
CA THR A 14 6.01 -8.25 10.13
C THR A 14 5.82 -6.77 10.39
N ALA A 15 4.65 -6.23 10.05
CA ALA A 15 4.24 -4.90 10.46
C ALA A 15 4.22 -4.82 12.00
N PRO A 16 4.80 -3.78 12.62
CA PRO A 16 4.71 -3.58 14.06
C PRO A 16 3.26 -3.35 14.49
N ALA A 17 3.01 -3.50 15.78
CA ALA A 17 1.69 -3.21 16.35
C ALA A 17 1.29 -1.76 16.05
N TRP A 18 0.00 -1.56 15.73
CA TRP A 18 -0.58 -0.24 15.51
C TRP A 18 -0.40 0.63 16.76
N PRO A 19 0.27 1.80 16.69
CA PRO A 19 0.68 2.54 17.88
C PRO A 19 -0.37 3.54 18.39
N LEU A 20 -1.43 3.82 17.61
CA LEU A 20 -2.42 4.83 17.97
C LEU A 20 -3.68 4.22 18.59
N PRO A 21 -4.35 4.89 19.54
CA PRO A 21 -5.65 4.44 20.03
C PRO A 21 -6.70 4.50 18.91
N ARG A 22 -7.77 3.72 19.03
CA ARG A 22 -8.92 3.75 18.10
C ARG A 22 -9.47 5.17 17.98
N ARG A 23 -9.78 5.61 16.76
CA ARG A 23 -10.34 6.94 16.49
C ARG A 23 -11.86 6.89 16.67
N ALA A 24 -12.35 7.44 17.78
CA ALA A 24 -13.78 7.55 18.01
C ALA A 24 -14.43 8.36 16.88
N VAL A 25 -15.42 7.77 16.22
CA VAL A 25 -16.27 8.44 15.24
C VAL A 25 -17.47 9.02 15.97
N LEU A 26 -17.67 10.32 15.84
CA LEU A 26 -18.82 11.00 16.44
C LEU A 26 -19.89 11.20 15.38
N THR A 27 -21.11 10.80 15.69
CA THR A 27 -22.26 11.02 14.83
C THR A 27 -23.24 11.96 15.51
N TRP A 28 -23.94 12.75 14.70
CA TRP A 28 -24.95 13.66 15.19
C TRP A 28 -26.27 12.92 15.37
N ARG A 29 -26.85 12.99 16.57
CA ARG A 29 -28.22 12.54 16.85
C ARG A 29 -29.13 13.73 17.05
N THR A 30 -30.40 13.55 16.69
CA THR A 30 -31.43 14.55 16.86
C THR A 30 -32.67 13.91 17.46
N GLU A 31 -33.17 14.47 18.55
CA GLU A 31 -34.45 14.11 19.15
C GLU A 31 -35.27 15.38 19.38
N GLY A 32 -36.38 15.51 18.63
CA GLY A 32 -37.16 16.75 18.61
C GLY A 32 -36.32 17.95 18.15
N LYS A 33 -36.06 18.89 19.07
CA LYS A 33 -35.22 20.09 18.83
C LYS A 33 -33.80 19.97 19.37
N GLU A 34 -33.50 18.90 20.11
CA GLU A 34 -32.19 18.68 20.69
C GLU A 34 -31.29 17.97 19.68
N ARG A 35 -30.02 18.37 19.65
CA ARG A 35 -28.98 17.78 18.82
C ARG A 35 -27.71 17.62 19.64
N TRP A 36 -27.19 16.40 19.71
CA TRP A 36 -25.94 16.08 20.40
C TRP A 36 -25.06 15.18 19.54
N GLN A 37 -23.79 15.09 19.92
CA GLN A 37 -22.87 14.10 19.36
C GLN A 37 -22.76 12.93 20.32
N GLU A 38 -22.80 11.72 19.77
CA GLU A 38 -22.44 10.51 20.49
C GLU A 38 -21.39 9.74 19.70
N THR A 39 -20.65 8.88 20.40
CA THR A 39 -19.74 7.96 19.73
C THR A 39 -20.55 6.91 18.99
N ASP A 40 -20.17 6.64 17.75
CA ASP A 40 -20.68 5.55 16.93
C ASP A 40 -19.68 4.38 16.99
N PRO A 41 -19.96 3.33 17.78
CA PRO A 41 -19.02 2.21 17.95
C PRO A 41 -18.79 1.44 16.65
N ASP A 42 -19.83 1.26 15.84
CA ASP A 42 -19.76 0.50 14.60
C ASP A 42 -18.93 1.24 13.54
N ALA A 43 -19.13 2.56 13.40
CA ALA A 43 -18.31 3.38 12.52
C ALA A 43 -16.86 3.50 13.04
N THR A 44 -16.68 3.52 14.36
CA THR A 44 -15.35 3.49 14.99
C THR A 44 -14.60 2.20 14.64
N GLU A 45 -15.28 1.05 14.66
CA GLU A 45 -14.66 -0.23 14.30
C GLU A 45 -14.32 -0.29 12.81
N GLN A 46 -15.23 0.16 11.93
CA GLN A 46 -14.98 0.20 10.48
C GLN A 46 -13.76 1.07 10.14
N VAL A 47 -13.61 2.23 10.79
CA VAL A 47 -12.42 3.07 10.63
C VAL A 47 -11.16 2.35 11.14
N ALA A 48 -11.23 1.67 12.28
CA ALA A 48 -10.10 0.96 12.84
C ALA A 48 -9.66 -0.23 11.95
N GLU A 49 -10.60 -0.95 11.36
CA GLU A 49 -10.35 -2.01 10.38
C GLU A 49 -9.64 -1.44 9.14
N ARG A 50 -10.16 -0.33 8.60
CA ARG A 50 -9.55 0.33 7.44
C ARG A 50 -8.15 0.87 7.73
N GLU A 51 -7.92 1.47 8.91
CA GLU A 51 -6.59 1.88 9.37
C GLU A 51 -5.64 0.67 9.44
N SER A 52 -6.11 -0.48 9.95
CA SER A 52 -5.32 -1.72 10.04
C SER A 52 -4.93 -2.27 8.67
N GLU A 53 -5.87 -2.34 7.72
CA GLU A 53 -5.59 -2.79 6.35
C GLU A 53 -4.52 -1.93 5.68
N LEU A 54 -4.67 -0.60 5.77
CA LEU A 54 -3.74 0.33 5.17
C LEU A 54 -2.37 0.30 5.87
N TRP A 55 -2.34 0.09 7.19
CA TRP A 55 -1.11 -0.13 7.94
C TRP A 55 -0.34 -1.35 7.46
N VAL A 56 -1.03 -2.50 7.31
CA VAL A 56 -0.43 -3.72 6.78
C VAL A 56 0.10 -3.51 5.36
N TRP A 57 -0.65 -2.82 4.52
CA TRP A 57 -0.18 -2.48 3.17
C TRP A 57 1.06 -1.57 3.20
N ALA A 58 1.06 -0.53 4.03
CA ALA A 58 2.17 0.42 4.11
C ALA A 58 3.47 -0.29 4.47
N TRP A 59 3.41 -1.24 5.41
CA TRP A 59 4.56 -2.07 5.80
C TRP A 59 4.99 -3.10 4.77
N ARG A 60 4.32 -3.22 3.61
CA ARG A 60 4.79 -4.03 2.46
C ARG A 60 5.50 -3.20 1.40
N THR A 61 5.56 -1.88 1.56
CA THR A 61 6.21 -1.01 0.57
C THR A 61 7.74 -1.06 0.68
N PRO A 62 8.50 -0.65 -0.36
CA PRO A 62 9.96 -0.52 -0.27
C PRO A 62 10.44 0.36 0.90
N GLN A 63 9.68 1.41 1.20
CA GLN A 63 9.97 2.36 2.26
C GLN A 63 9.97 1.69 3.64
N ALA A 64 9.11 0.68 3.85
CA ALA A 64 9.04 -0.06 5.09
C ALA A 64 10.34 -0.78 5.46
N TRP A 65 11.16 -1.13 4.47
CA TRP A 65 12.49 -1.68 4.72
C TRP A 65 13.39 -0.65 5.43
N ALA A 66 13.30 0.63 5.03
CA ALA A 66 14.00 1.71 5.72
C ALA A 66 13.39 2.00 7.08
N TRP A 67 12.06 2.02 7.19
CA TRP A 67 11.36 2.26 8.46
C TRP A 67 11.65 1.18 9.52
N ALA A 68 11.90 -0.06 9.09
CA ALA A 68 12.23 -1.18 9.97
C ALA A 68 13.64 -1.09 10.59
N GLN A 69 14.51 -0.20 10.08
CA GLN A 69 15.85 -0.06 10.64
C GLN A 69 15.77 0.50 12.07
N PRO A 70 16.57 -0.01 13.03
CA PRO A 70 16.54 0.48 14.41
C PRO A 70 16.72 2.00 14.54
N SER A 71 17.56 2.60 13.67
CA SER A 71 17.80 4.04 13.59
C SER A 71 16.59 4.86 13.14
N GLU A 72 15.60 4.24 12.51
CA GLU A 72 14.38 4.88 11.98
C GLU A 72 13.14 4.64 12.85
N SER A 73 13.29 3.93 13.98
CA SER A 73 12.19 3.61 14.92
C SER A 73 11.39 4.83 15.39
N TRP A 74 12.01 6.01 15.43
CA TRP A 74 11.37 7.26 15.82
C TRP A 74 10.26 7.71 14.84
N ARG A 75 10.22 7.19 13.61
CA ARG A 75 9.21 7.55 12.59
C ARG A 75 7.87 6.85 12.77
N LEU A 76 7.79 5.84 13.64
CA LEU A 76 6.62 4.96 13.76
C LEU A 76 5.30 5.72 13.90
N HIS A 77 5.28 6.77 14.73
CA HIS A 77 4.09 7.59 14.93
C HIS A 77 3.73 8.43 13.71
N THR A 78 4.71 8.95 12.97
CA THR A 78 4.47 9.70 11.72
C THR A 78 3.87 8.79 10.64
N ILE A 79 4.33 7.55 10.54
CA ILE A 79 3.76 6.55 9.61
C ILE A 79 2.30 6.25 10.00
N ALA A 80 2.02 6.07 11.30
CA ALA A 80 0.67 5.81 11.77
C ALA A 80 -0.26 7.02 11.57
N MET A 81 0.24 8.25 11.77
CA MET A 81 -0.50 9.47 11.46
C MET A 81 -0.78 9.61 9.97
N TRP A 82 0.15 9.23 9.10
CA TRP A 82 -0.09 9.17 7.66
C TRP A 82 -1.27 8.23 7.33
N VAL A 83 -1.26 7.00 7.87
CA VAL A 83 -2.35 6.03 7.66
C VAL A 83 -3.69 6.59 8.14
N ARG A 84 -3.74 7.13 9.36
CA ARG A 84 -4.95 7.73 9.92
C ARG A 84 -5.49 8.88 9.06
N THR A 85 -4.62 9.78 8.63
CA THR A 85 -5.01 10.92 7.79
C THR A 85 -5.43 10.46 6.40
N TYR A 86 -4.82 9.41 5.86
CA TYR A 86 -5.23 8.81 4.59
C TYR A 86 -6.67 8.30 4.67
N VAL A 87 -6.98 7.48 5.68
CA VAL A 87 -8.34 6.94 5.90
C VAL A 87 -9.35 8.07 6.17
N LEU A 88 -8.95 9.13 6.88
CA LEU A 88 -9.79 10.32 7.03
C LEU A 88 -10.09 10.98 5.68
N CYS A 89 -9.09 11.07 4.81
CA CYS A 89 -9.20 11.66 3.47
C CYS A 89 -10.02 10.82 2.47
N GLU A 90 -10.30 9.55 2.77
CA GLU A 90 -11.27 8.72 2.01
C GLU A 90 -12.73 9.17 2.27
N SER A 91 -12.99 9.89 3.38
CA SER A 91 -14.33 10.39 3.71
C SER A 91 -14.70 11.68 2.98
N SER A 92 -16.00 11.92 2.81
CA SER A 92 -16.54 13.16 2.27
C SER A 92 -16.34 14.38 3.19
N GLU A 93 -15.98 14.15 4.46
CA GLU A 93 -15.75 15.21 5.45
C GLU A 93 -14.32 15.75 5.44
N ALA A 94 -13.44 15.16 4.62
CA ALA A 94 -12.03 15.53 4.54
C ALA A 94 -11.82 16.98 4.07
N SER A 95 -11.15 17.78 4.90
CA SER A 95 -10.84 19.17 4.60
C SER A 95 -9.61 19.31 3.70
N ALA A 96 -9.39 20.52 3.17
CA ALA A 96 -8.14 20.86 2.47
C ALA A 96 -6.92 20.76 3.41
N ALA A 97 -7.08 21.06 4.70
CA ALA A 97 -6.01 20.95 5.69
C ALA A 97 -5.62 19.49 5.94
N ASP A 98 -6.58 18.56 5.91
CA ASP A 98 -6.33 17.12 6.01
C ASP A 98 -5.51 16.62 4.83
N LYS A 99 -5.92 16.98 3.61
CA LYS A 99 -5.22 16.63 2.38
C LYS A 99 -3.80 17.22 2.35
N GLY A 100 -3.62 18.44 2.84
CA GLY A 100 -2.32 19.07 3.00
C GLY A 100 -1.45 18.37 4.06
N SER A 101 -2.04 17.85 5.13
CA SER A 101 -1.33 17.06 6.14
C SER A 101 -0.93 15.69 5.61
N LEU A 102 -1.81 15.04 4.84
CA LEU A 102 -1.55 13.77 4.17
C LEU A 102 -0.30 13.84 3.29
N HIS A 103 -0.22 14.86 2.42
CA HIS A 103 0.96 15.05 1.56
C HIS A 103 2.23 15.28 2.36
N ARG A 104 2.18 16.13 3.40
CA ARG A 104 3.35 16.42 4.25
C ARG A 104 3.86 15.16 4.96
N PHE A 105 2.96 14.35 5.52
CA PHE A 105 3.37 13.08 6.12
C PHE A 105 3.94 12.12 5.07
N ALA A 106 3.34 12.05 3.87
CA ALA A 106 3.82 11.21 2.78
C ALA A 106 5.26 11.58 2.35
N ASP A 107 5.56 12.88 2.26
CA ASP A 107 6.92 13.37 2.00
C ASP A 107 7.88 12.95 3.12
N GLN A 108 7.51 13.19 4.37
CA GLN A 108 8.34 12.86 5.52
C GLN A 108 8.71 11.38 5.57
N ILE A 109 7.77 10.47 5.27
CA ILE A 109 8.01 9.02 5.32
C ILE A 109 8.47 8.44 3.99
N GLY A 110 8.74 9.25 2.97
CA GLY A 110 9.34 8.82 1.70
C GLY A 110 8.39 8.11 0.74
N LEU A 111 7.07 8.33 0.86
CA LEU A 111 6.07 7.79 -0.06
C LEU A 111 5.86 8.64 -1.32
N THR A 112 6.54 9.79 -1.43
CA THR A 112 6.54 10.63 -2.63
C THR A 112 7.92 10.67 -3.28
N PRO A 113 8.04 11.06 -4.57
CA PRO A 113 9.35 11.26 -5.20
C PRO A 113 10.22 12.29 -4.48
N ALA A 114 9.60 13.37 -3.97
CA ALA A 114 10.30 14.38 -3.18
C ALA A 114 10.79 13.81 -1.84
N GLY A 115 9.93 13.07 -1.15
CA GLY A 115 10.26 12.39 0.10
C GLY A 115 11.35 11.34 -0.04
N LEU A 116 11.34 10.55 -1.12
CA LEU A 116 12.42 9.61 -1.43
C LEU A 116 13.76 10.34 -1.55
N LYS A 117 13.78 11.45 -2.29
CA LYS A 117 14.99 12.27 -2.46
C LYS A 117 15.44 12.90 -1.14
N GLU A 118 14.53 13.47 -0.36
CA GLU A 118 14.79 14.12 0.94
C GLU A 118 15.41 13.13 1.94
N ASN A 119 14.87 11.91 2.00
CA ASN A 119 15.38 10.87 2.90
C ASN A 119 16.63 10.16 2.37
N GLY A 120 17.13 10.54 1.18
CA GLY A 120 18.29 9.89 0.58
C GLY A 120 18.01 8.45 0.13
N TRP A 121 16.79 8.15 -0.28
CA TRP A 121 16.36 6.82 -0.75
C TRP A 121 16.09 6.78 -2.25
N ALA A 122 16.31 5.60 -2.84
CA ALA A 122 15.91 5.28 -4.20
C ALA A 122 15.37 3.85 -4.23
N ILE A 123 14.26 3.58 -4.93
CA ILE A 123 13.76 2.21 -5.11
C ILE A 123 14.62 1.53 -6.17
N ALA A 124 15.18 0.37 -5.85
CA ALA A 124 15.98 -0.41 -6.78
C ALA A 124 15.15 -0.85 -8.00
N LYS A 125 15.78 -1.01 -9.16
CA LYS A 125 15.11 -1.61 -10.32
C LYS A 125 14.99 -3.11 -10.08
N ASP A 126 13.79 -3.65 -10.25
CA ASP A 126 13.58 -5.10 -10.19
C ASP A 126 14.03 -5.76 -11.50
N GLU A 127 15.33 -6.05 -11.61
CA GLU A 127 15.87 -6.74 -12.78
C GLU A 127 15.42 -8.22 -12.86
N VAL A 128 14.91 -8.80 -11.77
CA VAL A 128 14.48 -10.20 -11.73
C VAL A 128 13.05 -10.34 -12.24
N ALA A 129 12.13 -9.45 -11.86
CA ALA A 129 10.80 -9.38 -12.44
C ALA A 129 10.83 -9.04 -13.94
N ALA A 130 11.72 -8.12 -14.35
CA ALA A 130 11.92 -7.79 -15.76
C ALA A 130 12.38 -9.02 -16.58
N LYS A 131 13.35 -9.78 -16.07
CA LYS A 131 13.83 -11.01 -16.72
C LYS A 131 12.81 -12.15 -16.70
N ALA A 132 11.99 -12.25 -15.66
CA ALA A 132 10.90 -13.23 -15.60
C ALA A 132 9.78 -12.91 -16.60
N ALA A 133 9.45 -11.63 -16.78
CA ALA A 133 8.50 -11.17 -17.79
C ALA A 133 9.03 -11.38 -19.22
N GLU A 134 10.32 -11.11 -19.48
CA GLU A 134 10.96 -11.44 -20.76
C GLU A 134 10.99 -12.94 -21.04
N ARG A 135 11.12 -13.79 -20.01
CA ARG A 135 11.10 -15.25 -20.18
C ARG A 135 9.69 -15.82 -20.38
N ALA A 136 8.67 -15.04 -20.07
CA ALA A 136 7.26 -15.40 -20.19
C ALA A 136 6.65 -14.93 -21.53
N GLU A 137 7.46 -14.82 -22.60
CA GLU A 137 6.93 -14.60 -23.94
C GLU A 137 5.87 -15.66 -24.29
N PRO A 138 4.77 -15.27 -24.96
CA PRO A 138 3.68 -16.18 -25.26
C PRO A 138 4.18 -17.29 -26.19
N ARG A 139 3.85 -18.54 -25.85
CA ARG A 139 4.03 -19.68 -26.75
C ARG A 139 3.37 -19.31 -28.09
N PRO A 140 4.09 -19.38 -29.23
CA PRO A 140 3.50 -19.00 -30.50
C PRO A 140 2.24 -19.84 -30.76
N GLU A 141 1.15 -19.19 -31.14
CA GLU A 141 -0.19 -19.78 -31.38
C GLU A 141 -0.22 -20.87 -32.48
N GLY A 142 0.91 -21.18 -33.12
CA GLY A 142 1.02 -22.18 -34.18
C GLY A 142 1.42 -23.59 -33.74
N ASP A 143 1.92 -23.78 -32.51
CA ASP A 143 2.46 -25.08 -32.08
C ASP A 143 1.35 -26.13 -31.87
N ASP A 144 0.16 -25.69 -31.45
CA ASP A 144 -0.98 -26.59 -31.22
C ASP A 144 -1.61 -27.06 -32.54
N ASP A 145 -1.63 -26.22 -33.58
CA ASP A 145 -2.15 -26.57 -34.90
C ASP A 145 -1.19 -27.49 -35.68
N GLU A 146 0.13 -27.32 -35.53
CA GLU A 146 1.13 -28.21 -36.11
C GLU A 146 1.12 -29.59 -35.43
N LEU A 147 1.00 -29.65 -34.09
CA LEU A 147 0.84 -30.91 -33.36
C LEU A 147 -0.48 -31.62 -33.72
N ALA A 148 -1.58 -30.89 -33.89
CA ALA A 148 -2.87 -31.44 -34.29
C ALA A 148 -2.85 -31.93 -35.76
N ALA A 149 -2.20 -31.20 -36.66
CA ALA A 149 -1.99 -31.62 -38.05
C ALA A 149 -1.12 -32.89 -38.14
N ARG A 150 -0.04 -32.96 -37.36
CA ARG A 150 0.82 -34.15 -37.26
C ARG A 150 0.07 -35.37 -36.76
N ARG A 151 -0.78 -35.24 -35.74
CA ARG A 151 -1.61 -36.34 -35.21
C ARG A 151 -2.61 -36.88 -36.23
N ARG A 152 -3.17 -36.02 -37.10
CA ARG A 152 -4.10 -36.43 -38.17
C ARG A 152 -3.40 -37.21 -39.29
N ALA A 153 -2.15 -36.86 -39.62
CA ALA A 153 -1.39 -37.52 -40.68
C ALA A 153 -1.03 -38.99 -40.37
N ILE A 154 -0.94 -39.36 -39.08
CA ILE A 154 -0.56 -40.73 -38.65
C ILE A 154 -1.75 -41.69 -38.55
N GLY A 155 -2.99 -41.17 -38.55
CA GLY A 155 -4.21 -41.96 -38.38
C GLY A 155 -4.90 -42.41 -39.68
N GLY A 156 -4.34 -42.06 -40.85
CA GLY A 156 -4.96 -42.28 -42.16
C GLY A 156 -4.18 -43.24 -43.05
N THR A 157 -3.97 -44.48 -42.62
CA THR A 157 -3.67 -45.60 -43.53
C THR A 157 -4.41 -46.84 -43.04
N ALA A 158 -5.52 -47.12 -43.71
CA ALA A 158 -6.22 -48.40 -43.72
C ALA A 158 -6.40 -48.82 -45.18
#